data_AF-A0AA41X038-F1
#
_entry.id   AF-A0AA41X038-F1
#
_cell.length_a   1.000
_cell.length_b   1.000
_cell.length_c   1.000
_cell.angle_alpha   90.00
_cell.angle_beta   90.00
_cell.angle_gamma   90.00
#
_symmetry.space_group_name_H-M   'P 1'
#
loop_
_entity.id
_entity.type
_entity.pdbx_description
1 polymer ?
#
loop_
_entity_poly.entity_id
_entity_poly.type
_entity_poly.pdbx_seq_one_letter_code
_entity_poly.pdbx_strand_id
1 'polypeptide(L)'
;MKLLKLTAISAALLSTSAMADWSANVGLVSDYHFRGIQQTESASASAGIDYENGGIYAGVWTAEVEDGLEVDIYGGYGHEFESGLGLGIGYTSYQYTGDFDSQYGEVNLSASFGIVSLEYSFGDWKGPVDEPMDMDYSFTGITLEHSGFYGTFGTWGEDFEGEYLEFGYGTDYQGFDLGISLVSSGSDLDDSESLYFSIGKSFDL
;
A
#
# COMPACT_ATOMS: atom_id res chain seq x y z
N MET A 1 -25.75 2.00 -6.72
CA MET A 1 -25.22 1.65 -5.39
C MET A 1 -23.87 2.33 -5.28
N LYS A 2 -23.69 3.23 -4.30
CA LYS A 2 -22.40 3.90 -4.09
C LYS A 2 -21.48 2.86 -3.47
N LEU A 3 -20.59 2.27 -4.28
CA LEU A 3 -19.55 1.37 -3.77
C LEU A 3 -18.72 2.17 -2.77
N LEU A 4 -18.59 1.64 -1.54
CA LEU A 4 -17.63 2.17 -0.59
C LEU A 4 -16.25 1.94 -1.20
N LYS A 5 -15.54 3.04 -1.48
CA LYS A 5 -14.12 3.03 -1.77
C LYS A 5 -13.46 2.51 -0.50
N LEU A 6 -13.03 1.25 -0.50
CA LEU A 6 -12.16 0.75 0.56
C LEU A 6 -10.77 1.20 0.13
N THR A 7 -10.30 2.34 0.65
CA THR A 7 -8.97 2.84 0.33
C THR A 7 -7.98 1.94 1.05
N ALA A 8 -7.32 1.05 0.30
CA ALA A 8 -6.22 0.27 0.85
C ALA A 8 -5.07 1.21 1.20
N ILE A 9 -4.60 1.03 2.43
CA ILE A 9 -3.45 1.63 3.05
C ILE A 9 -2.22 1.24 2.24
N SER A 10 -1.40 2.23 1.89
CA SER A 10 -0.07 2.10 1.26
C SER A 10 -0.01 1.26 -0.05
N ALA A 11 0.24 1.96 -1.16
CA ALA A 11 0.65 1.46 -2.48
C ALA A 11 -0.32 0.62 -3.34
N ALA A 12 -1.39 0.01 -2.81
CA ALA A 12 -2.40 -0.59 -3.68
C ALA A 12 -3.52 0.43 -4.03
N LEU A 13 -3.40 1.11 -5.18
CA LEU A 13 -4.49 1.86 -5.79
C LEU A 13 -5.63 0.89 -6.12
N LEU A 14 -6.55 0.66 -5.17
CA LEU A 14 -7.74 -0.14 -5.39
C LEU A 14 -8.64 0.56 -6.40
N SER A 15 -8.56 0.07 -7.63
CA SER A 15 -9.36 0.44 -8.79
C SER A 15 -10.86 0.33 -8.46
N THR A 16 -11.62 1.39 -8.75
CA THR A 16 -13.08 1.33 -8.74
C THR A 16 -13.63 1.46 -10.15
N SER A 17 -14.17 0.39 -10.72
CA SER A 17 -15.48 0.37 -11.39
C SER A 17 -15.82 -1.04 -11.88
N ALA A 18 -17.08 -1.43 -11.70
CA ALA A 18 -17.56 -2.81 -11.82
C ALA A 18 -17.71 -3.35 -13.26
N MET A 19 -16.83 -3.01 -14.22
CA MET A 19 -16.93 -3.45 -15.62
C MET A 19 -15.58 -3.51 -16.38
N ALA A 20 -14.44 -3.71 -15.71
CA ALA A 20 -13.19 -3.99 -16.42
C ALA A 20 -12.45 -5.15 -15.73
N ASP A 21 -12.16 -6.22 -16.47
CA ASP A 21 -11.25 -7.28 -16.01
C ASP A 21 -9.84 -6.70 -15.82
N TRP A 22 -9.48 -5.61 -16.50
CA TRP A 22 -8.16 -4.97 -16.44
C TRP A 22 -8.26 -3.46 -16.25
N SER A 23 -7.38 -2.90 -15.43
CA SER A 23 -7.18 -1.46 -15.31
C SER A 23 -5.69 -1.12 -15.34
N ALA A 24 -5.40 0.15 -15.60
CA ALA A 24 -4.07 0.72 -15.45
C ALA A 24 -4.12 1.96 -14.56
N ASN A 25 -3.04 2.25 -13.87
CA ASN A 25 -2.96 3.40 -12.99
C ASN A 25 -1.59 4.08 -13.12
N VAL A 26 -1.55 5.39 -12.86
CA VAL A 26 -0.33 6.19 -12.73
C VAL A 26 -0.47 7.15 -11.56
N GLY A 27 0.64 7.41 -10.87
CA GLY A 27 0.68 8.26 -9.69
C GLY A 27 1.96 9.09 -9.60
N LEU A 28 1.89 10.14 -8.79
CA LEU A 28 3.03 10.91 -8.33
C LEU A 28 2.79 11.29 -6.87
N VAL A 29 3.78 11.03 -6.02
CA VAL A 29 3.83 11.51 -4.64
C VAL A 29 5.01 12.45 -4.48
N SER A 30 4.90 13.44 -3.60
CA SER A 30 6.02 14.35 -3.31
C SER A 30 7.11 13.72 -2.44
N ASP A 31 6.76 12.66 -1.73
CA ASP A 31 7.59 11.88 -0.82
C ASP A 31 6.91 10.51 -0.68
N TYR A 32 7.68 9.42 -0.77
CA TYR A 32 7.15 8.07 -0.76
C TYR A 32 7.48 7.38 0.56
N HIS A 33 6.43 6.96 1.27
CA HIS A 33 6.52 6.20 2.52
C HIS A 33 5.83 4.84 2.33
N PHE A 34 6.47 3.78 2.79
CA PHE A 34 5.90 2.44 2.86
C PHE A 34 5.80 2.02 4.32
N ARG A 35 4.56 1.91 4.84
CA ARG A 35 4.28 1.48 6.23
C ARG A 35 5.14 2.21 7.29
N GLY A 36 5.28 3.52 7.10
CA GLY A 36 6.06 4.41 7.98
C GLY A 36 7.56 4.46 7.68
N ILE A 37 8.06 3.77 6.65
CA ILE A 37 9.47 3.80 6.27
C ILE A 37 9.61 4.61 4.98
N GLN A 38 10.38 5.69 5.03
CA GLN A 38 10.67 6.51 3.86
C GLN A 38 11.43 5.73 2.79
N GLN A 39 10.92 5.75 1.56
CA GLN A 39 11.47 5.05 0.39
C GLN A 39 12.28 5.98 -0.51
N THR A 40 11.94 7.27 -0.55
CA THR A 40 12.76 8.33 -1.13
C THR A 40 12.33 9.69 -0.56
N GLU A 41 13.28 10.60 -0.36
CA GLU A 41 13.00 11.99 0.06
C GLU A 41 12.55 12.89 -1.10
N SER A 42 12.45 12.33 -2.30
CA SER A 42 12.12 13.05 -3.53
C SER A 42 10.77 12.62 -4.10
N ALA A 43 10.29 13.35 -5.10
CA ALA A 43 9.04 12.98 -5.75
C ALA A 43 9.19 11.61 -6.44
N SER A 44 8.27 10.70 -6.16
CA SER A 44 8.25 9.36 -6.73
C SER A 44 7.06 9.19 -7.66
N ALA A 45 7.34 8.82 -8.92
CA ALA A 45 6.30 8.43 -9.86
C ALA A 45 6.01 6.93 -9.73
N SER A 46 4.74 6.57 -9.93
CA SER A 46 4.30 5.18 -9.92
C SER A 46 3.40 4.84 -11.09
N ALA A 47 3.35 3.56 -11.44
CA ALA A 47 2.45 3.02 -12.44
C ALA A 47 2.08 1.57 -12.13
N GLY A 48 0.89 1.16 -12.54
CA GLY A 48 0.45 -0.22 -12.34
C GLY A 48 -0.55 -0.69 -13.38
N ILE A 49 -0.68 -2.01 -13.45
CA ILE A 49 -1.72 -2.73 -14.19
C ILE A 49 -2.34 -3.74 -13.26
N ASP A 50 -3.66 -3.72 -13.18
CA ASP A 50 -4.44 -4.58 -12.31
C ASP A 50 -5.38 -5.45 -13.14
N TYR A 51 -5.67 -6.64 -12.62
CA TYR A 51 -6.73 -7.52 -13.04
C TYR A 51 -7.64 -7.83 -11.87
N GLU A 52 -8.95 -7.77 -12.06
CA GLU A 52 -9.93 -8.18 -11.05
C GLU A 52 -11.12 -8.90 -11.69
N ASN A 53 -11.43 -10.11 -11.18
CA ASN A 53 -12.65 -10.82 -11.57
C ASN A 53 -13.12 -11.79 -10.49
N GLY A 54 -14.38 -11.63 -10.06
CA GLY A 54 -15.02 -12.59 -9.17
C GLY A 54 -14.33 -12.74 -7.81
N GLY A 55 -13.71 -11.65 -7.32
CA GLY A 55 -12.94 -11.62 -6.08
C GLY A 55 -11.47 -12.00 -6.25
N ILE A 56 -11.08 -12.62 -7.37
CA ILE A 56 -9.67 -12.82 -7.69
C ILE A 56 -9.11 -11.49 -8.18
N TYR A 57 -7.94 -11.12 -7.66
CA TYR A 57 -7.17 -9.99 -8.18
C TYR A 57 -5.71 -10.40 -8.41
N ALA A 58 -5.06 -9.72 -9.35
CA ALA A 58 -3.63 -9.81 -9.59
C ALA A 58 -3.14 -8.52 -10.24
N GLY A 59 -1.89 -8.15 -10.05
CA GLY A 59 -1.36 -6.94 -10.65
C GLY A 59 0.14 -6.83 -10.56
N VAL A 60 0.64 -5.81 -11.25
CA VAL A 60 2.01 -5.36 -11.15
C VAL A 60 1.97 -3.86 -10.91
N TRP A 61 2.74 -3.41 -9.93
CA TRP A 61 2.93 -2.00 -9.63
C TRP A 61 4.42 -1.69 -9.59
N THR A 62 4.79 -0.44 -9.90
CA THR A 62 6.17 0.01 -9.79
C THR A 62 6.22 1.46 -9.37
N ALA A 63 7.26 1.82 -8.62
CA ALA A 63 7.57 3.19 -8.27
C ALA A 63 9.07 3.46 -8.21
N GLU A 64 9.43 4.73 -8.33
CA GLU A 64 10.77 5.22 -8.06
C GLU A 64 11.06 5.17 -6.55
N VAL A 65 12.20 4.58 -6.18
CA VAL A 65 12.76 4.57 -4.82
C VAL A 65 14.13 5.25 -4.82
N GLU A 66 14.77 5.39 -3.66
CA GLU A 66 16.01 6.16 -3.53
C GLU A 66 17.12 5.67 -4.50
N ASP A 67 17.21 4.36 -4.74
CA ASP A 67 18.02 3.79 -5.80
C ASP A 67 17.24 2.79 -6.67
N GLY A 68 16.80 3.25 -7.83
CA GLY A 68 16.16 2.42 -8.85
C GLY A 68 14.63 2.39 -8.73
N LEU A 69 14.05 1.22 -9.03
CA LEU A 69 12.61 0.98 -9.00
C LEU A 69 12.30 -0.13 -8.02
N GLU A 70 11.21 0.06 -7.29
CA GLU A 70 10.43 -1.02 -6.69
C GLU A 70 9.46 -1.57 -7.74
N VAL A 71 9.30 -2.89 -7.80
CA VAL A 71 8.40 -3.62 -8.68
C VAL A 71 7.68 -4.68 -7.87
N ASP A 72 6.40 -4.45 -7.66
CA ASP A 72 5.55 -5.30 -6.87
C ASP A 72 4.74 -6.19 -7.79
N ILE A 73 4.76 -7.48 -7.50
CA ILE A 73 3.91 -8.47 -8.18
C ILE A 73 3.00 -9.07 -7.13
N TYR A 74 1.69 -8.86 -7.29
CA TYR A 74 0.72 -9.29 -6.30
C TYR A 74 -0.44 -10.06 -6.91
N GLY A 75 -1.09 -10.85 -6.07
CA GLY A 75 -2.37 -11.45 -6.36
C GLY A 75 -3.01 -12.07 -5.14
N GLY A 76 -4.32 -12.26 -5.20
CA GLY A 76 -5.08 -12.73 -4.07
C GLY A 76 -6.55 -12.94 -4.37
N TYR A 77 -7.29 -13.11 -3.29
CA TYR A 77 -8.73 -13.25 -3.30
C TYR A 77 -9.34 -12.40 -2.19
N GLY A 78 -10.29 -11.54 -2.57
CA GLY A 78 -11.11 -10.74 -1.67
C GLY A 78 -12.59 -11.08 -1.81
N HIS A 79 -13.33 -10.99 -0.71
CA HIS A 79 -14.78 -11.14 -0.72
C HIS A 79 -15.44 -10.20 0.29
N GLU A 80 -16.43 -9.45 -0.19
CA GLU A 80 -17.33 -8.67 0.66
C GLU A 80 -18.65 -9.43 0.83
N PHE A 81 -18.97 -9.77 2.07
CA PHE A 81 -20.23 -10.40 2.44
C PHE A 81 -21.36 -9.36 2.49
N GLU A 82 -22.62 -9.81 2.35
CA GLU A 82 -23.80 -8.94 2.46
C GLU A 82 -23.90 -8.18 3.80
N SER A 83 -23.21 -8.64 4.84
CA SER A 83 -23.10 -7.96 6.13
C SER A 83 -22.26 -6.68 6.08
N GLY A 84 -21.50 -6.45 4.99
CA GLY A 84 -20.48 -5.41 4.88
C GLY A 84 -19.13 -5.80 5.50
N LEU A 85 -18.94 -7.07 5.86
CA LEU A 85 -17.63 -7.61 6.22
C LEU A 85 -16.87 -7.92 4.93
N GLY A 86 -15.70 -7.31 4.75
CA GLY A 86 -14.72 -7.69 3.74
C GLY A 86 -13.66 -8.60 4.37
N LEU A 87 -13.26 -9.65 3.66
CA LEU A 87 -12.08 -10.47 4.00
C LEU A 87 -11.21 -10.64 2.75
N GLY A 88 -9.90 -10.62 2.94
CA GLY A 88 -8.94 -10.83 1.86
C GLY A 88 -7.75 -11.69 2.30
N ILE A 89 -7.21 -12.41 1.32
CA ILE A 89 -5.91 -13.07 1.42
C ILE A 89 -5.15 -12.85 0.11
N GLY A 90 -3.87 -12.54 0.19
CA GLY A 90 -3.03 -12.33 -0.98
C GLY A 90 -1.57 -12.66 -0.71
N TYR A 91 -0.78 -12.55 -1.77
CA TYR A 91 0.66 -12.61 -1.73
C TYR A 91 1.22 -11.46 -2.56
N THR A 92 2.28 -10.83 -2.06
CA THR A 92 3.04 -9.79 -2.76
C THR A 92 4.51 -10.19 -2.77
N SER A 93 5.16 -10.02 -3.93
CA SER A 93 6.61 -10.07 -4.07
C SER A 93 7.11 -8.67 -4.42
N TYR A 94 8.00 -8.15 -3.59
CA TYR A 94 8.68 -6.87 -3.79
C TYR A 94 10.00 -7.13 -4.48
N GLN A 95 10.26 -6.40 -5.57
CA GLN A 95 11.51 -6.51 -6.32
C GLN A 95 12.14 -5.17 -6.56
N TYR A 96 13.43 -5.07 -6.26
CA TYR A 96 14.19 -3.85 -6.45
C TYR A 96 15.19 -4.00 -7.59
N THR A 97 15.32 -2.95 -8.41
CA THR A 97 16.24 -2.92 -9.56
C THR A 97 17.60 -2.31 -9.25
N GLY A 98 17.69 -1.51 -8.19
CA GLY A 98 18.93 -0.93 -7.65
C GLY A 98 19.33 -1.59 -6.33
N ASP A 99 20.31 -1.00 -5.65
CA ASP A 99 20.84 -1.52 -4.37
C ASP A 99 20.11 -0.89 -3.15
N PHE A 100 18.88 -0.42 -3.36
CA PHE A 100 18.04 0.17 -2.32
C PHE A 100 17.61 -0.86 -1.25
N ASP A 101 17.17 -2.05 -1.69
CA ASP A 101 16.76 -3.15 -0.81
C ASP A 101 16.88 -4.52 -1.52
N SER A 102 16.77 -5.62 -0.77
CA SER A 102 16.67 -6.98 -1.31
C SER A 102 15.24 -7.36 -1.70
N GLN A 103 15.13 -8.38 -2.53
CA GLN A 103 13.84 -9.00 -2.85
C GLN A 103 13.27 -9.75 -1.64
N TYR A 104 11.99 -9.53 -1.37
CA TYR A 104 11.24 -10.26 -0.37
C TYR A 104 9.79 -10.46 -0.80
N GLY A 105 9.05 -11.26 -0.03
CA GLY A 105 7.63 -11.46 -0.27
C GLY A 105 6.87 -11.79 0.98
N GLU A 106 5.57 -11.52 0.95
CA GLU A 106 4.70 -11.64 2.11
C GLU A 106 3.33 -12.20 1.75
N VAL A 107 2.74 -12.87 2.74
CA VAL A 107 1.32 -13.17 2.74
C VAL A 107 0.59 -12.03 3.40
N ASN A 108 -0.47 -11.56 2.75
CA ASN A 108 -1.31 -10.45 3.20
C ASN A 108 -2.67 -10.98 3.62
N LEU A 109 -3.13 -10.62 4.82
CA LEU A 109 -4.49 -10.85 5.29
C LEU A 109 -5.16 -9.50 5.51
N SER A 110 -6.41 -9.37 5.09
CA SER A 110 -7.17 -8.15 5.31
C SER A 110 -8.58 -8.43 5.81
N ALA A 111 -9.09 -7.52 6.62
CA ALA A 111 -10.47 -7.51 7.06
C ALA A 111 -10.99 -6.06 7.06
N SER A 112 -12.24 -5.86 6.67
CA SER A 112 -12.87 -4.54 6.73
C SER A 112 -14.32 -4.59 7.15
N PHE A 113 -14.77 -3.56 7.86
CA PHE A 113 -16.16 -3.41 8.25
C PHE A 113 -16.51 -1.94 8.52
N GLY A 114 -17.40 -1.38 7.71
CA GLY A 114 -17.79 0.02 7.82
C GLY A 114 -16.61 0.96 7.57
N ILE A 115 -16.24 1.75 8.58
CA ILE A 115 -15.12 2.70 8.48
C ILE A 115 -13.76 2.09 8.86
N VAL A 116 -13.73 0.83 9.29
CA VAL A 116 -12.53 0.19 9.85
C VAL A 116 -11.96 -0.79 8.85
N SER A 117 -10.65 -0.73 8.64
CA SER A 117 -9.87 -1.78 7.97
C SER A 117 -8.73 -2.26 8.87
N LEU A 118 -8.42 -3.55 8.76
CA LEU A 118 -7.33 -4.23 9.41
C LEU A 118 -6.50 -4.94 8.33
N GLU A 119 -5.20 -4.81 8.44
CA GLU A 119 -4.21 -5.52 7.66
C GLU A 119 -3.30 -6.31 8.61
N TYR A 120 -2.96 -7.53 8.21
CA TYR A 120 -1.91 -8.31 8.84
C TYR A 120 -1.10 -8.99 7.76
N SER A 121 0.20 -8.71 7.72
CA SER A 121 1.13 -9.30 6.77
C SER A 121 2.27 -9.99 7.49
N PHE A 122 2.79 -11.04 6.88
CA PHE A 122 3.98 -11.73 7.37
C PHE A 122 4.80 -12.24 6.19
N GLY A 123 6.12 -12.12 6.33
CA GLY A 123 7.06 -12.43 5.28
C GLY A 123 8.47 -12.64 5.84
N ASP A 124 9.38 -12.97 4.95
CA ASP A 124 10.80 -13.08 5.25
C ASP A 124 11.59 -12.08 4.40
N TRP A 125 12.48 -11.33 5.05
CA TRP A 125 13.36 -10.35 4.42
C TRP A 125 14.80 -10.84 4.45
N LYS A 126 15.53 -10.63 3.34
CA LYS A 126 16.88 -11.16 3.16
C LYS A 126 18.00 -10.18 3.51
N GLY A 127 17.68 -9.08 4.20
CA GLY A 127 18.64 -8.00 4.50
C GLY A 127 19.06 -7.23 3.25
N PRO A 128 19.89 -6.19 3.37
CA PRO A 128 20.39 -5.46 2.20
C PRO A 128 21.20 -6.37 1.26
N VAL A 129 21.27 -6.02 -0.02
CA VAL A 129 22.01 -6.77 -1.05
C VAL A 129 23.49 -7.01 -0.64
N ASP A 130 24.11 -6.01 -0.02
CA ASP A 130 25.51 -6.04 0.42
C ASP A 130 25.72 -6.73 1.78
N GLU A 131 24.68 -6.87 2.60
CA GLU A 131 24.74 -7.50 3.93
C GLU A 131 23.53 -8.43 4.17
N PRO A 132 23.53 -9.63 3.56
CA PRO A 132 22.39 -10.54 3.65
C PRO A 132 22.12 -10.99 5.08
N MET A 133 20.85 -10.99 5.46
CA MET A 133 20.34 -11.47 6.74
C MET A 133 19.13 -12.38 6.48
N ASP A 134 18.76 -13.24 7.42
CA ASP A 134 17.48 -13.95 7.36
C ASP A 134 16.65 -13.44 8.53
N MET A 135 15.65 -12.60 8.26
CA MET A 135 14.77 -12.03 9.28
C MET A 135 13.32 -12.27 8.91
N ASP A 136 12.54 -12.73 9.88
CA ASP A 136 11.10 -12.86 9.74
C ASP A 136 10.44 -11.58 10.25
N TYR A 137 9.39 -11.12 9.56
CA TYR A 137 8.62 -9.96 9.99
C TYR A 137 7.13 -10.23 10.01
N SER A 138 6.44 -9.47 10.85
CA SER A 138 5.01 -9.24 10.70
C SER A 138 4.69 -7.76 10.71
N PHE A 139 3.61 -7.40 10.04
CA PHE A 139 3.06 -6.05 10.03
C PHE A 139 1.59 -6.11 10.42
N THR A 140 1.15 -5.18 11.26
CA THR A 140 -0.28 -4.97 11.56
C THR A 140 -0.65 -3.52 11.33
N GLY A 141 -1.67 -3.27 10.51
CA GLY A 141 -2.21 -1.94 10.24
C GLY A 141 -3.68 -1.85 10.59
N ILE A 142 -4.09 -0.78 11.28
CA ILE A 142 -5.50 -0.44 11.52
C ILE A 142 -5.77 0.93 10.95
N THR A 143 -6.81 1.05 10.12
CA THR A 143 -7.23 2.33 9.54
C THR A 143 -8.69 2.63 9.79
N LEU A 144 -8.94 3.91 10.06
CA LEU A 144 -10.28 4.49 10.12
C LEU A 144 -10.44 5.45 8.94
N GLU A 145 -11.43 5.23 8.08
CA GLU A 145 -11.71 6.09 6.93
C GLU A 145 -13.15 6.60 6.94
N HIS A 146 -13.33 7.91 6.77
CA HIS A 146 -14.64 8.50 6.60
C HIS A 146 -14.61 9.78 5.77
N SER A 147 -15.40 9.82 4.70
CA SER A 147 -15.63 11.03 3.88
C SER A 147 -14.33 11.65 3.33
N GLY A 148 -13.40 10.81 2.89
CA GLY A 148 -12.10 11.21 2.35
C GLY A 148 -11.02 11.42 3.40
N PHE A 149 -11.37 11.58 4.68
CA PHE A 149 -10.38 11.57 5.75
C PHE A 149 -10.04 10.14 6.14
N TYR A 150 -8.77 9.90 6.45
CA TYR A 150 -8.34 8.65 7.04
C TYR A 150 -7.28 8.86 8.12
N GLY A 151 -7.13 7.86 8.97
CA GLY A 151 -6.01 7.75 9.90
C GLY A 151 -5.61 6.29 10.07
N THR A 152 -4.31 6.04 10.06
CA THR A 152 -3.70 4.71 10.14
C THR A 152 -2.76 4.65 11.32
N PHE A 153 -2.82 3.55 12.07
CA PHE A 153 -1.76 3.12 12.97
C PHE A 153 -1.19 1.81 12.44
N GLY A 154 0.13 1.75 12.26
CA GLY A 154 0.83 0.54 11.84
C GLY A 154 1.95 0.17 12.80
N THR A 155 2.23 -1.12 12.92
CA THR A 155 3.34 -1.63 13.74
C THR A 155 3.97 -2.88 13.13
N TRP A 156 5.28 -2.98 13.29
CA TRP A 156 6.11 -4.11 12.88
C TRP A 156 6.42 -5.02 14.07
N GLY A 157 6.66 -6.30 13.80
CA GLY A 157 6.96 -7.32 14.81
C GLY A 157 7.80 -8.47 14.28
N GLU A 158 7.95 -9.51 15.10
CA GLU A 158 8.93 -10.61 14.95
C GLU A 158 10.37 -10.12 15.14
N ASP A 159 11.24 -10.22 14.14
CA ASP A 159 12.61 -9.70 14.21
C ASP A 159 12.69 -8.18 13.97
N PHE A 160 11.55 -7.55 13.65
CA PHE A 160 11.41 -6.12 13.41
C PHE A 160 10.63 -5.46 14.54
N GLU A 161 10.80 -4.15 14.68
CA GLU A 161 10.09 -3.32 15.64
C GLU A 161 9.81 -1.94 15.03
N GLY A 162 8.89 -1.21 15.66
CA GLY A 162 8.53 0.14 15.28
C GLY A 162 7.05 0.29 14.93
N GLU A 163 6.61 1.54 14.98
CA GLU A 163 5.25 1.94 14.72
C GLU A 163 5.20 3.27 13.97
N TYR A 164 4.08 3.53 13.31
CA TYR A 164 3.82 4.83 12.70
C TYR A 164 2.35 5.22 12.84
N LEU A 165 2.11 6.52 12.76
CA LEU A 165 0.80 7.12 12.59
C LEU A 165 0.76 7.90 11.30
N GLU A 166 -0.29 7.72 10.52
CA GLU A 166 -0.56 8.52 9.33
C GLU A 166 -1.97 9.10 9.39
N PHE A 167 -2.13 10.35 8.97
CA PHE A 167 -3.42 11.00 8.79
C PHE A 167 -3.46 11.67 7.44
N GLY A 168 -4.55 11.52 6.71
CA GLY A 168 -4.67 12.14 5.41
C GLY A 168 -6.07 12.49 5.00
N TYR A 169 -6.13 13.21 3.88
CA TYR A 169 -7.36 13.53 3.17
C TYR A 169 -7.17 13.29 1.68
N GLY A 170 -8.05 12.46 1.12
CA GLY A 170 -8.14 12.17 -0.31
C GLY A 170 -9.45 12.65 -0.91
N THR A 171 -9.41 13.07 -2.17
CA THR A 171 -10.60 13.44 -2.95
C THR A 171 -10.42 13.14 -4.43
N ASP A 172 -11.52 12.97 -5.15
CA ASP A 172 -11.50 12.90 -6.62
C ASP A 172 -11.90 14.27 -7.19
N TYR A 173 -11.10 14.76 -8.14
CA TYR A 173 -11.40 15.96 -8.89
C TYR A 173 -11.14 15.76 -10.38
N GLN A 174 -12.22 15.69 -11.16
CA GLN A 174 -12.19 15.49 -12.62
C GLN A 174 -11.48 14.19 -13.05
N GLY A 175 -11.64 13.11 -12.28
CA GLY A 175 -11.00 11.82 -12.57
C GLY A 175 -9.50 11.84 -12.28
N PHE A 176 -9.09 12.67 -11.33
CA PHE A 176 -7.78 12.64 -10.71
C PHE A 176 -7.98 12.48 -9.21
N ASP A 177 -7.29 11.51 -8.63
CA ASP A 177 -7.24 11.31 -7.19
C ASP A 177 -6.19 12.25 -6.62
N LEU A 178 -6.59 13.13 -5.71
CA LEU A 178 -5.72 14.12 -5.06
C LEU A 178 -5.65 13.81 -3.57
N GLY A 179 -4.46 13.84 -2.99
CA GLY A 179 -4.26 13.56 -1.57
C GLY A 179 -3.27 14.49 -0.89
N ILE A 180 -3.45 14.63 0.42
CA ILE A 180 -2.49 15.20 1.35
C ILE A 180 -2.44 14.31 2.59
N SER A 181 -1.23 13.99 3.05
CA SER A 181 -1.02 13.07 4.16
C SER A 181 0.13 13.52 5.03
N LEU A 182 -0.02 13.34 6.35
CA LEU A 182 1.00 13.55 7.35
C LEU A 182 1.31 12.20 7.99
N VAL A 183 2.56 11.75 7.86
CA VAL A 183 3.08 10.54 8.49
C VAL A 183 4.07 10.92 9.59
N SER A 184 4.04 10.19 10.69
CA SER A 184 4.97 10.27 11.81
C SER A 184 5.36 8.86 12.21
N SER A 185 6.66 8.60 12.16
CA SER A 185 7.25 7.28 12.34
C SER A 185 8.09 7.23 13.61
N GLY A 186 8.04 6.11 14.30
CA GLY A 186 8.77 5.88 15.53
C GLY A 186 10.28 5.76 15.32
N SER A 187 11.03 5.85 16.42
CA SER A 187 12.49 5.81 16.41
C SER A 187 13.10 4.49 15.95
N ASP A 188 12.34 3.41 16.04
CA ASP A 188 12.77 2.08 15.59
C ASP A 188 12.57 1.89 14.07
N LEU A 189 11.87 2.83 13.41
CA LEU A 189 11.78 2.95 11.96
C LEU A 189 12.82 3.98 11.47
N ASP A 190 12.37 5.18 11.11
CA ASP A 190 13.20 6.27 10.58
C ASP A 190 13.14 7.57 11.39
N ASP A 191 12.41 7.60 12.53
CA ASP A 191 12.20 8.79 13.38
C ASP A 191 11.78 10.04 12.58
N SER A 192 10.95 9.84 11.55
CA SER A 192 10.60 10.88 10.59
C SER A 192 9.19 11.45 10.80
N GLU A 193 9.02 12.71 10.41
CA GLU A 193 7.71 13.33 10.21
C GLU A 193 7.68 13.93 8.80
N SER A 194 6.73 13.51 7.97
CA SER A 194 6.60 14.00 6.59
C SER A 194 5.16 14.40 6.25
N LEU A 195 5.03 15.58 5.63
CA LEU A 195 3.82 16.03 4.98
C LEU A 195 4.00 15.86 3.47
N TYR A 196 3.21 14.99 2.86
CA TYR A 196 3.31 14.68 1.44
C TYR A 196 2.00 14.85 0.69
N PHE A 197 2.12 15.08 -0.61
CA PHE A 197 1.01 15.29 -1.54
C PHE A 197 0.99 14.17 -2.57
N SER A 198 -0.21 13.76 -2.98
CA SER A 198 -0.37 12.75 -4.02
C SER A 198 -1.30 13.24 -5.13
N ILE A 199 -1.00 12.81 -6.36
CA ILE A 199 -1.90 12.90 -7.50
C ILE A 199 -1.85 11.57 -8.26
N GLY A 200 -3.02 11.03 -8.59
CA GLY A 200 -3.15 9.76 -9.29
C GLY A 200 -4.25 9.79 -10.35
N LYS A 201 -4.20 8.80 -11.24
CA LYS A 201 -5.25 8.53 -12.20
C LYS A 201 -5.31 7.05 -12.57
N SER A 202 -6.52 6.52 -12.56
CA SER A 202 -6.81 5.18 -13.07
C SER A 202 -7.55 5.22 -14.42
N PHE A 203 -7.35 4.18 -15.20
CA PHE A 203 -7.90 3.97 -16.54
C PHE A 203 -8.49 2.56 -16.63
N ASP A 204 -9.72 2.46 -17.12
CA ASP A 204 -10.29 1.18 -17.52
C ASP A 204 -9.72 0.77 -18.89
N LEU A 205 -9.38 -0.52 -19.08
CA LEU A 205 -8.80 -1.06 -20.32
C LEU A 205 -9.79 -1.85 -21.18
#